data_AF-A0A816XF92-F1
#
_entry.id   AF-A0A816XF92-F1
#
_cell.length_a   1.000
_cell.length_b   1.000
_cell.length_c   1.000
_cell.angle_alpha   90.00
_cell.angle_beta   90.00
_cell.angle_gamma   90.00
#
_symmetry.space_group_name_H-M   'P 1'
#
loop_
_entity.id
_entity.type
_entity.pdbx_description
1 polymer ?
#
loop_
_entity_poly.entity_id
_entity_poly.type
_entity_poly.pdbx_seq_one_letter_code
_entity_poly.pdbx_strand_id
1 'polypeptide(L)'
;MYSLMNEVSDIYNKRLLEYADKQEIFNINILNGQYTLDNVASCLFDIDTNSLQNENVTLIKHLRKFFEIDLTNIYICITMILPPLTSYVGKKGYSLLPRDAINYITNLVNQIVNRRRPHLERRNDFIQIMVDHELEVKTDQKLMKAKETTGETESQQQQWETLKKTLTDKEIVGQALIFMIAGYETTSVLMSFFFYNMATEPTIQEKVYEEILQELEDDEITYEKVSQLRYLDMVINETLRMYPPFIRFERVASNDYELGNYHIPKGSVISVPVYPIHHNPHF
;
A
#
# COMPACT_ATOMS: atom_id res chain seq x y z
N MET A 1 2.89 15.72 1.96
CA MET A 1 1.87 14.64 1.93
C MET A 1 0.53 15.15 2.42
N TYR A 2 0.41 15.65 3.66
CA TYR A 2 -0.86 16.13 4.20
C TYR A 2 -1.59 17.18 3.32
N SER A 3 -0.89 18.20 2.81
CA SER A 3 -1.47 19.17 1.88
C SER A 3 -1.99 18.57 0.57
N LEU A 4 -1.32 17.54 0.05
CA LEU A 4 -1.74 16.82 -1.16
C LEU A 4 -2.99 15.97 -0.87
N MET A 5 -3.07 15.38 0.33
CA MET A 5 -4.26 14.64 0.75
C MET A 5 -5.47 15.56 0.85
N ASN A 6 -5.31 16.79 1.37
CA ASN A 6 -6.37 17.78 1.39
C ASN A 6 -6.82 18.16 -0.03
N GLU A 7 -5.90 18.43 -0.95
CA GLU A 7 -6.21 18.74 -2.35
C GLU A 7 -7.03 17.63 -3.03
N VAL A 8 -6.61 16.36 -2.87
CA VAL A 8 -7.35 15.20 -3.40
C VAL A 8 -8.71 15.04 -2.71
N SER A 9 -8.80 15.37 -1.42
CA SER A 9 -10.05 15.32 -0.65
C SER A 9 -11.05 16.40 -1.09
N ASP A 10 -10.59 17.59 -1.46
CA ASP A 10 -11.43 18.65 -2.01
C ASP A 10 -12.04 18.22 -3.36
N ILE A 11 -11.25 17.57 -4.22
CA ILE A 11 -11.73 17.02 -5.50
C ILE A 11 -12.76 15.91 -5.25
N TYR A 12 -12.50 15.02 -4.29
CA TYR A 12 -13.43 13.95 -3.92
C TYR A 12 -14.74 14.50 -3.37
N ASN A 13 -14.69 15.48 -2.48
CA ASN A 13 -15.87 16.15 -1.93
C ASN A 13 -16.70 16.82 -3.03
N LYS A 14 -16.04 17.55 -3.95
CA LYS A 14 -16.71 18.16 -5.10
C LYS A 14 -17.46 17.10 -5.93
N ARG A 15 -16.87 15.94 -6.17
CA ARG A 15 -17.51 14.85 -6.92
C ARG A 15 -18.69 14.23 -6.16
N LEU A 16 -18.60 14.10 -4.84
CA LEU A 16 -19.74 13.67 -4.01
C LEU A 16 -20.90 14.67 -4.07
N LEU A 17 -20.61 15.98 -4.01
CA LEU A 17 -21.61 17.04 -4.14
C LEU A 17 -22.29 17.01 -5.51
N GLU A 18 -21.54 16.78 -6.59
CA GLU A 18 -22.12 16.62 -7.94
C GLU A 18 -23.10 15.44 -8.03
N TYR A 19 -22.82 14.31 -7.36
CA TYR A 19 -23.76 13.19 -7.28
C TYR A 19 -24.98 13.53 -6.42
N ALA A 20 -24.79 14.25 -5.31
CA ALA A 20 -25.87 14.69 -4.44
C ALA A 20 -26.83 15.65 -5.15
N ASP A 21 -26.30 16.64 -5.89
CA ASP A 21 -27.07 17.62 -6.66
C ASP A 21 -27.91 16.94 -7.76
N LYS A 22 -27.36 15.92 -8.41
CA LYS A 22 -28.03 15.14 -9.46
C LYS A 22 -28.97 14.07 -8.91
N GLN A 23 -28.91 13.77 -7.60
CA GLN A 23 -29.59 12.65 -6.96
C GLN A 23 -29.34 11.30 -7.67
N GLU A 24 -28.11 11.11 -8.16
CA GLU A 24 -27.74 9.94 -8.93
C GLU A 24 -27.23 8.82 -8.01
N ILE A 25 -27.64 7.58 -8.29
CA ILE A 25 -27.10 6.40 -7.60
C ILE A 25 -25.74 6.08 -8.21
N PHE A 26 -24.70 6.04 -7.38
CA PHE A 26 -23.34 5.73 -7.80
C PHE A 26 -22.74 4.60 -6.97
N ASN A 27 -21.67 4.00 -7.50
CA ASN A 27 -20.94 2.95 -6.80
C ASN A 27 -19.79 3.56 -5.97
N ILE A 28 -19.98 3.60 -4.65
CA ILE A 28 -19.00 4.17 -3.72
C ILE A 28 -17.64 3.48 -3.74
N ASN A 29 -17.58 2.16 -4.02
CA ASN A 29 -16.31 1.42 -4.11
C ASN A 29 -15.45 1.90 -5.28
N ILE A 30 -16.08 2.19 -6.43
CA ILE A 30 -15.35 2.75 -7.59
C ILE A 30 -14.77 4.12 -7.25
N LEU A 31 -15.57 4.98 -6.62
CA LEU A 31 -15.16 6.33 -6.24
C LEU A 31 -14.06 6.32 -5.16
N ASN A 32 -14.20 5.47 -4.15
CA ASN A 32 -13.18 5.29 -3.11
C ASN A 32 -11.87 4.77 -3.69
N GLY A 33 -11.93 3.84 -4.65
CA GLY A 33 -10.73 3.37 -5.36
C GLY A 33 -10.03 4.51 -6.11
N GLN A 34 -10.78 5.38 -6.78
CA GLN A 34 -10.20 6.56 -7.45
C GLN A 34 -9.53 7.50 -6.44
N TYR A 35 -10.20 7.77 -5.32
CA TYR A 35 -9.65 8.60 -4.25
C TYR A 35 -8.36 8.04 -3.65
N THR A 36 -8.32 6.75 -3.32
CA THR A 36 -7.14 6.14 -2.73
C THR A 36 -5.99 6.05 -3.73
N LEU A 37 -6.30 5.81 -5.01
CA LEU A 37 -5.29 5.87 -6.06
C LEU A 37 -4.68 7.27 -6.17
N ASP A 38 -5.50 8.30 -6.31
CA ASP A 38 -5.02 9.68 -6.47
C ASP A 38 -4.19 10.10 -5.24
N ASN A 39 -4.60 9.72 -4.02
CA ASN A 39 -3.79 9.96 -2.82
C ASN A 39 -2.42 9.28 -2.85
N VAL A 40 -2.38 7.99 -3.19
CA VAL A 40 -1.13 7.22 -3.21
C VAL A 40 -0.22 7.69 -4.35
N ALA A 41 -0.79 7.95 -5.53
CA ALA A 41 -0.08 8.46 -6.69
C ALA A 41 0.52 9.84 -6.42
N SER A 42 -0.25 10.78 -5.88
CA SER A 42 0.22 12.12 -5.55
C SER A 42 1.22 12.11 -4.39
N CYS A 43 0.94 11.40 -3.29
CA CYS A 43 1.81 11.46 -2.10
C CYS A 43 3.13 10.70 -2.24
N LEU A 44 3.13 9.53 -2.90
CA LEU A 44 4.33 8.68 -2.97
C LEU A 44 5.11 8.85 -4.28
N PHE A 45 4.42 9.22 -5.36
CA PHE A 45 5.01 9.25 -6.71
C PHE A 45 4.98 10.63 -7.37
N ASP A 46 4.31 11.62 -6.77
CA ASP A 46 4.07 12.96 -7.33
C ASP A 46 3.46 12.88 -8.74
N ILE A 47 2.50 11.96 -8.91
CA ILE A 47 1.76 11.80 -10.16
C ILE A 47 0.32 12.22 -9.92
N ASP A 48 -0.13 13.23 -10.66
CA ASP A 48 -1.55 13.48 -10.81
C ASP A 48 -2.16 12.48 -11.79
N THR A 49 -2.88 11.49 -11.25
CA THR A 49 -3.59 10.48 -12.03
C THR A 49 -4.94 10.98 -12.54
N ASN A 50 -5.44 12.10 -11.99
CA ASN A 50 -6.74 12.70 -12.25
C ASN A 50 -7.88 11.66 -12.39
N SER A 51 -7.85 10.63 -11.52
CA SER A 51 -8.76 9.49 -11.64
C SER A 51 -10.13 9.80 -11.09
N LEU A 52 -10.23 10.76 -10.18
CA LEU A 52 -11.48 11.35 -9.72
C LEU A 52 -12.20 12.20 -10.77
N GLN A 53 -11.60 12.57 -11.91
CA GLN A 53 -12.31 13.25 -13.00
C GLN A 53 -12.54 12.33 -14.20
N ASN A 54 -11.61 11.40 -14.46
CA ASN A 54 -11.68 10.49 -15.60
C ASN A 54 -12.05 9.06 -15.17
N GLU A 55 -13.24 8.58 -15.58
CA GLU A 55 -13.73 7.23 -15.23
C GLU A 55 -12.92 6.08 -15.83
N ASN A 56 -11.99 6.36 -16.76
CA ASN A 56 -11.26 5.36 -17.53
C ASN A 56 -9.72 5.41 -17.31
N VAL A 57 -9.26 5.61 -16.08
CA VAL A 57 -7.81 5.57 -15.82
C VAL A 57 -7.26 4.15 -15.98
N THR A 58 -6.42 3.96 -16.99
CA THR A 58 -5.71 2.71 -17.31
C THR A 58 -4.96 2.12 -16.11
N LEU A 59 -4.42 2.97 -15.23
CA LEU A 59 -3.72 2.55 -14.02
C LEU A 59 -4.63 1.77 -13.05
N ILE A 60 -5.87 2.26 -12.78
CA ILE A 60 -6.86 1.54 -11.95
C ILE A 60 -7.13 0.15 -12.51
N LYS A 61 -7.32 0.05 -13.84
CA LYS A 61 -7.59 -1.22 -14.51
C LYS A 61 -6.43 -2.21 -14.35
N HIS A 62 -5.18 -1.73 -14.32
CA HIS A 62 -4.02 -2.58 -14.05
C HIS A 62 -3.90 -2.95 -12.56
N LEU A 63 -4.25 -2.05 -11.64
CA LEU A 63 -4.18 -2.32 -10.20
C LEU A 63 -5.23 -3.34 -9.75
N ARG A 64 -6.48 -3.25 -10.24
CA ARG A 64 -7.54 -4.22 -9.91
C ARG A 64 -7.20 -5.66 -10.27
N LYS A 65 -6.45 -5.87 -11.37
CA LYS A 65 -5.99 -7.21 -11.79
C LYS A 65 -5.14 -7.92 -10.74
N PHE A 66 -4.55 -7.21 -9.77
CA PHE A 66 -3.79 -7.84 -8.67
C PHE A 66 -4.70 -8.48 -7.62
N PHE A 67 -5.96 -8.08 -7.54
CA PHE A 67 -6.94 -8.57 -6.57
C PHE A 67 -7.99 -9.50 -7.21
N GLU A 68 -8.13 -9.47 -8.53
CA GLU A 68 -8.93 -10.42 -9.29
C GLU A 68 -8.15 -11.73 -9.53
N ILE A 69 -8.37 -12.74 -8.68
CA ILE A 69 -7.83 -14.08 -8.92
C ILE A 69 -8.71 -14.80 -9.94
N ASP A 70 -8.19 -15.01 -11.15
CA ASP A 70 -8.85 -15.82 -12.15
C ASP A 70 -8.64 -17.32 -11.88
N LEU A 71 -9.58 -17.92 -11.13
CA LEU A 71 -9.59 -19.36 -10.82
C LEU A 71 -9.81 -20.25 -12.07
N THR A 72 -10.14 -19.68 -13.24
CA THR A 72 -10.22 -20.46 -14.49
C THR A 72 -8.84 -20.73 -15.09
N ASN A 73 -7.82 -19.98 -14.68
CA ASN A 73 -6.46 -20.17 -15.12
C ASN A 73 -5.84 -21.42 -14.46
N ILE A 74 -5.77 -22.51 -15.23
CA ILE A 74 -5.25 -23.81 -14.78
C ILE A 74 -3.84 -23.72 -14.18
N TYR A 75 -3.00 -22.77 -14.63
CA TYR A 75 -1.66 -22.59 -14.08
C TYR A 75 -1.68 -22.04 -12.65
N ILE A 76 -2.64 -21.15 -12.33
CA ILE A 76 -2.84 -20.64 -10.96
C ILE A 76 -3.36 -21.77 -10.05
N CYS A 77 -4.27 -22.60 -10.56
CA CYS A 77 -4.75 -23.76 -9.82
C CYS A 77 -3.62 -24.78 -9.54
N ILE A 78 -2.76 -25.05 -10.54
CA ILE A 78 -1.61 -25.95 -10.38
C ILE A 78 -0.62 -25.40 -9.33
N THR A 79 -0.35 -24.09 -9.33
CA THR A 79 0.56 -23.49 -8.33
C THR A 79 -0.01 -23.48 -6.92
N MET A 80 -1.33 -23.36 -6.76
CA MET A 80 -2.00 -23.45 -5.46
C MET A 80 -2.05 -24.88 -4.90
N ILE A 81 -2.29 -25.89 -5.74
CA ILE A 81 -2.43 -27.29 -5.31
C ILE A 81 -1.06 -27.97 -5.16
N LEU A 82 -0.09 -27.63 -6.01
CA LEU A 82 1.25 -28.22 -6.03
C LEU A 82 2.34 -27.15 -5.89
N PRO A 83 2.57 -26.59 -4.68
CA PRO A 83 3.60 -25.59 -4.43
C PRO A 83 5.01 -25.96 -4.94
N PRO A 84 5.47 -27.23 -4.90
CA PRO A 84 6.80 -27.59 -5.44
C PRO A 84 6.93 -27.33 -6.95
N LEU A 85 5.84 -27.39 -7.73
CA LEU A 85 5.85 -27.14 -9.17
C LEU A 85 5.93 -25.66 -9.53
N THR A 86 5.73 -24.75 -8.58
CA THR A 86 5.76 -23.29 -8.81
C THR A 86 7.06 -22.83 -9.45
N SER A 87 8.20 -23.39 -9.01
CA SER A 87 9.52 -23.08 -9.57
C SER A 87 9.65 -23.45 -11.05
N TYR A 88 8.99 -24.52 -11.48
CA TYR A 88 8.98 -24.98 -12.87
C TYR A 88 8.01 -24.16 -13.73
N VAL A 89 6.80 -23.90 -13.22
CA VAL A 89 5.78 -23.07 -13.88
C VAL A 89 6.28 -21.63 -14.07
N GLY A 90 6.97 -21.08 -13.07
CA GLY A 90 7.64 -19.78 -13.12
C GLY A 90 8.69 -19.68 -14.23
N LYS A 91 9.55 -20.71 -14.37
CA LYS A 91 10.56 -20.78 -15.44
C LYS A 91 9.97 -20.79 -16.85
N LYS A 92 8.77 -21.38 -17.03
CA LYS A 92 8.04 -21.36 -18.30
C LYS A 92 7.38 -20.03 -18.63
N GLY A 93 7.52 -19.05 -17.75
CA GLY A 93 6.96 -17.73 -17.98
C GLY A 93 5.50 -17.61 -17.56
N TYR A 94 5.03 -18.41 -16.61
CA TYR A 94 3.74 -18.18 -15.96
C TYR A 94 3.99 -17.52 -14.61
N SER A 95 3.21 -16.49 -14.31
CA SER A 95 3.31 -15.72 -13.06
C SER A 95 1.95 -15.73 -12.38
N LEU A 96 1.93 -15.88 -11.05
CA LEU A 96 0.72 -15.68 -10.24
C LEU A 96 0.21 -14.23 -10.36
N LEU A 97 1.12 -13.29 -10.57
CA LEU A 97 0.81 -11.89 -10.73
C LEU A 97 0.59 -11.52 -12.21
N PRO A 98 -0.34 -10.61 -12.51
CA PRO A 98 -0.65 -10.18 -13.88
C PRO A 98 0.55 -9.47 -14.53
N ARG A 99 1.16 -10.11 -15.52
CA ARG A 99 2.37 -9.61 -16.20
C ARG A 99 2.17 -8.26 -16.86
N ASP A 100 1.02 -8.05 -17.50
CA ASP A 100 0.73 -6.79 -18.20
C ASP A 100 0.67 -5.62 -17.21
N ALA A 101 0.08 -5.84 -16.03
CA ALA A 101 0.02 -4.84 -14.98
C ALA A 101 1.39 -4.58 -14.35
N ILE A 102 2.18 -5.63 -14.11
CA ILE A 102 3.58 -5.47 -13.65
C ILE A 102 4.38 -4.65 -14.66
N ASN A 103 4.30 -4.97 -15.95
CA ASN A 103 5.04 -4.28 -17.00
C ASN A 103 4.61 -2.81 -17.11
N TYR A 104 3.31 -2.54 -17.06
CA TYR A 104 2.78 -1.17 -17.07
C TYR A 104 3.31 -0.34 -15.91
N ILE A 105 3.19 -0.84 -14.68
CA ILE A 105 3.65 -0.13 -13.47
C ILE A 105 5.17 -0.01 -13.46
N THR A 106 5.89 -1.06 -13.89
CA THR A 106 7.35 -1.02 -14.04
C THR A 106 7.79 0.09 -14.99
N ASN A 107 7.13 0.22 -16.14
CA ASN A 107 7.43 1.26 -17.12
C ASN A 107 7.14 2.65 -16.54
N LEU A 108 6.01 2.82 -15.85
CA LEU A 108 5.64 4.07 -15.18
C LEU A 108 6.69 4.47 -14.14
N VAL A 109 7.04 3.57 -13.22
CA VAL A 109 8.04 3.84 -12.17
C VAL A 109 9.42 4.12 -12.76
N ASN A 110 9.84 3.37 -13.78
CA ASN A 110 11.12 3.61 -14.45
C ASN A 110 11.17 5.00 -15.10
N GLN A 111 10.08 5.47 -15.72
CA GLN A 111 10.02 6.82 -16.27
C GLN A 111 10.23 7.89 -15.18
N ILE A 112 9.58 7.71 -14.02
CA ILE A 112 9.70 8.63 -12.88
C ILE A 112 11.12 8.63 -12.33
N VAL A 113 11.69 7.46 -12.06
CA VAL A 113 13.06 7.30 -11.55
C VAL A 113 14.07 7.92 -12.52
N ASN A 114 13.94 7.66 -13.82
CA ASN A 114 14.84 8.19 -14.84
C ASN A 114 14.75 9.72 -14.98
N ARG A 115 13.58 10.33 -14.74
CA ARG A 115 13.41 11.79 -14.72
C ARG A 115 14.09 12.45 -13.52
N ARG A 116 14.11 11.76 -12.38
CA ARG A 116 14.62 12.28 -11.09
C ARG A 116 16.13 12.10 -10.89
N ARG A 117 16.71 11.01 -11.40
CA ARG A 117 18.16 10.73 -11.36
C ARG A 117 19.07 11.87 -11.84
N PRO A 118 18.77 12.61 -12.93
CA PRO A 118 19.59 13.74 -13.35
C PRO A 118 19.42 15.02 -12.50
N HIS A 119 18.74 14.95 -11.34
CA HIS A 119 18.41 16.09 -10.47
C HIS A 119 17.63 17.22 -11.16
N LEU A 120 16.94 16.92 -12.27
CA LEU A 120 16.12 17.90 -12.99
C LEU A 120 14.93 18.39 -12.14
N GLU A 121 14.40 17.49 -11.30
CA GLU A 121 13.26 17.75 -10.42
C GLU A 121 13.53 17.06 -9.07
N ARG A 122 13.50 17.83 -7.97
CA ARG A 122 13.62 17.31 -6.60
C ARG A 122 12.31 17.52 -5.86
N ARG A 123 11.78 16.44 -5.29
CA ARG A 123 10.55 16.43 -4.49
C ARG A 123 10.75 15.57 -3.25
N ASN A 124 10.17 15.95 -2.12
CA ASN A 124 10.33 15.20 -0.87
C ASN A 124 9.24 14.12 -0.78
N ASP A 125 9.41 13.02 -1.51
CA ASP A 125 8.48 11.89 -1.55
C ASP A 125 9.21 10.54 -1.46
N PHE A 126 8.44 9.45 -1.58
CA PHE A 126 8.94 8.09 -1.43
C PHE A 126 9.98 7.69 -2.49
N ILE A 127 9.77 8.05 -3.77
CA ILE A 127 10.74 7.75 -4.82
C ILE A 127 12.03 8.52 -4.61
N GLN A 128 11.96 9.78 -4.18
CA GLN A 128 13.17 10.56 -3.92
C GLN A 128 13.99 9.96 -2.78
N ILE A 129 13.35 9.47 -1.71
CA ILE A 129 14.05 8.79 -0.62
C ILE A 129 14.84 7.59 -1.14
N MET A 130 14.25 6.79 -2.03
CA MET A 130 14.94 5.64 -2.62
C MET A 130 16.11 6.02 -3.53
N VAL A 131 15.95 7.09 -4.32
CA VAL A 131 17.02 7.60 -5.21
C VAL A 131 18.14 8.28 -4.42
N ASP A 132 17.82 9.04 -3.37
CA ASP A 132 18.81 9.68 -2.50
C ASP A 132 19.62 8.61 -1.75
N HIS A 133 18.98 7.56 -1.22
CA HIS A 133 19.67 6.40 -0.64
C HIS A 133 20.58 5.71 -1.67
N GLU A 134 20.14 5.57 -2.92
CA GLU A 134 20.97 5.02 -4.00
C GLU A 134 22.27 5.83 -4.19
N LEU A 135 22.16 7.16 -4.15
CA LEU A 135 23.30 8.09 -4.33
C LEU A 135 24.22 8.13 -3.10
N GLU A 136 23.66 8.12 -1.89
CA GLU A 136 24.42 8.10 -0.64
C GLU A 136 25.30 6.85 -0.56
N VAL A 137 24.73 5.67 -0.81
CA VAL A 137 25.50 4.42 -0.77
C VAL A 137 26.59 4.39 -1.85
N LYS A 138 26.31 4.89 -3.07
CA LYS A 138 27.32 4.99 -4.13
C LYS A 138 28.47 5.94 -3.76
N THR A 139 28.17 7.02 -3.04
CA THR A 139 29.18 7.99 -2.58
C THR A 139 30.05 7.37 -1.50
N ASP A 140 29.43 6.71 -0.51
CA ASP A 140 30.15 6.00 0.56
C ASP A 140 31.06 4.89 0.00
N GLN A 141 30.57 4.11 -0.98
CA GLN A 141 31.37 3.07 -1.64
C GLN A 141 32.57 3.65 -2.41
N LYS A 142 32.42 4.83 -3.06
CA LYS A 142 33.53 5.51 -3.72
C LYS A 142 34.56 6.02 -2.71
N LEU A 143 34.12 6.58 -1.59
CA LEU A 143 34.98 7.04 -0.51
C LEU A 143 35.75 5.89 0.14
N MET A 144 35.11 4.74 0.36
CA MET A 144 35.75 3.53 0.89
C MET A 144 36.81 2.98 -0.08
N LYS A 145 36.50 2.84 -1.37
CA LYS A 145 37.49 2.42 -2.39
C LYS A 145 38.68 3.39 -2.49
N ALA A 146 38.44 4.68 -2.32
CA ALA A 146 39.52 5.68 -2.29
C ALA A 146 40.42 5.49 -1.06
N LYS A 147 39.85 5.16 0.12
CA LYS A 147 40.59 4.90 1.36
C LYS A 147 41.37 3.57 1.35
N GLU A 148 40.83 2.52 0.73
CA GLU A 148 41.54 1.26 0.51
C GLU A 148 42.80 1.45 -0.34
N THR A 149 42.75 2.39 -1.30
CA THR A 149 43.90 2.73 -2.16
C THR A 149 45.00 3.48 -1.39
N THR A 150 44.69 4.17 -0.28
CA THR A 150 45.65 4.87 0.58
C THR A 150 46.20 4.05 1.75
N GLY A 151 45.80 2.79 1.89
CA GLY A 151 46.47 1.83 2.79
C GLY A 151 46.21 2.00 4.30
N GLU A 152 45.20 2.77 4.71
CA GLU A 152 44.82 2.87 6.12
C GLU A 152 43.86 1.74 6.51
N THR A 153 44.33 0.83 7.35
CA THR A 153 43.57 -0.35 7.83
C THR A 153 43.04 -0.05 9.22
N GLU A 154 41.73 0.19 9.39
CA GLU A 154 41.11 0.20 10.71
C GLU A 154 39.94 -0.77 10.83
N SER A 155 40.08 -1.65 11.83
CA SER A 155 39.36 -2.89 12.05
C SER A 155 38.05 -2.74 12.85
N GLN A 156 37.27 -1.68 12.61
CA GLN A 156 35.96 -1.48 13.27
C GLN A 156 34.79 -1.18 12.32
N GLN A 157 35.03 -1.11 11.00
CA GLN A 157 33.99 -0.77 10.00
C GLN A 157 33.04 -1.92 9.63
N GLN A 158 33.39 -3.17 9.98
CA GLN A 158 32.79 -4.37 9.37
C GLN A 158 31.35 -4.68 9.83
N GLN A 159 30.85 -4.04 10.89
CA GLN A 159 29.49 -4.24 11.41
C GLN A 159 28.46 -3.28 10.80
N TRP A 160 28.89 -2.12 10.26
CA TRP A 160 28.01 -1.18 9.55
C TRP A 160 27.99 -1.40 8.02
N GLU A 161 28.94 -2.16 7.47
CA GLU A 161 28.96 -2.48 6.03
C GLU A 161 27.80 -3.38 5.59
N THR A 162 27.21 -4.17 6.50
CA THR A 162 26.10 -5.07 6.16
C THR A 162 24.75 -4.34 6.02
N LEU A 163 24.66 -3.07 6.43
CA LEU A 163 23.39 -2.33 6.51
C LEU A 163 23.16 -1.31 5.38
N LYS A 164 24.18 -0.93 4.62
CA LYS A 164 24.05 -0.01 3.49
C LYS A 164 24.04 -0.75 2.15
N LYS A 165 23.07 -1.66 1.96
CA LYS A 165 22.81 -2.22 0.64
C LYS A 165 22.09 -1.17 -0.21
N THR A 166 22.66 -0.83 -1.37
CA THR A 166 21.99 -0.01 -2.40
C THR A 166 20.76 -0.76 -2.92
N LEU A 167 19.64 -0.06 -3.10
CA LEU A 167 18.51 -0.61 -3.83
C LEU A 167 18.84 -0.66 -5.33
N THR A 168 18.72 -1.83 -5.93
CA THR A 168 18.75 -1.99 -7.39
C THR A 168 17.51 -1.39 -8.02
N ASP A 169 17.56 -1.01 -9.30
CA ASP A 169 16.40 -0.51 -10.06
C ASP A 169 15.19 -1.44 -9.94
N LYS A 170 15.43 -2.77 -9.93
CA LYS A 170 14.39 -3.77 -9.75
C LYS A 170 13.78 -3.76 -8.35
N GLU A 171 14.59 -3.54 -7.32
CA GLU A 171 14.10 -3.41 -5.94
C GLU A 171 13.32 -2.10 -5.76
N ILE A 172 13.76 -0.99 -6.34
CA ILE A 172 13.01 0.29 -6.34
C ILE A 172 11.65 0.11 -7.00
N VAL A 173 11.61 -0.48 -8.20
CA VAL A 173 10.35 -0.79 -8.90
C VAL A 173 9.49 -1.75 -8.08
N GLY A 174 10.09 -2.76 -7.47
CA GLY A 174 9.38 -3.73 -6.62
C GLY A 174 8.71 -3.07 -5.42
N GLN A 175 9.41 -2.17 -4.73
CA GLN A 175 8.84 -1.41 -3.61
C GLN A 175 7.72 -0.47 -4.09
N ALA A 176 7.96 0.31 -5.14
CA ALA A 176 6.96 1.18 -5.75
C ALA A 176 5.67 0.43 -6.12
N LEU A 177 5.80 -0.75 -6.72
CA LEU A 177 4.67 -1.62 -7.06
C LEU A 177 3.87 -2.02 -5.81
N ILE A 178 4.54 -2.46 -4.74
CA ILE A 178 3.90 -2.88 -3.49
C ILE A 178 3.15 -1.71 -2.85
N PHE A 179 3.78 -0.54 -2.72
CA PHE A 179 3.15 0.64 -2.12
C PHE A 179 1.93 1.11 -2.91
N MET A 180 1.98 1.06 -4.24
CA MET A 180 0.86 1.45 -5.10
C MET A 180 -0.34 0.51 -4.94
N ILE A 181 -0.10 -0.80 -4.95
CA ILE A 181 -1.15 -1.82 -4.81
C ILE A 181 -1.72 -1.83 -3.39
N ALA A 182 -0.85 -1.80 -2.38
CA ALA A 182 -1.26 -1.87 -0.98
C ALA A 182 -2.08 -0.65 -0.56
N GLY A 183 -1.67 0.56 -0.96
CA GLY A 183 -2.38 1.79 -0.61
C GLY A 183 -3.69 2.00 -1.39
N TYR A 184 -3.82 1.43 -2.59
CA TYR A 184 -5.01 1.54 -3.43
C TYR A 184 -6.19 0.74 -2.85
N GLU A 185 -6.05 -0.58 -2.77
CA GLU A 185 -7.21 -1.46 -2.56
C GLU A 185 -7.63 -1.52 -1.08
N THR A 186 -6.68 -1.66 -0.16
CA THR A 186 -6.98 -1.92 1.25
C THR A 186 -7.75 -0.76 1.89
N THR A 187 -7.31 0.47 1.61
CA THR A 187 -7.98 1.70 2.05
C THR A 187 -9.34 1.88 1.38
N SER A 188 -9.46 1.54 0.08
CA SER A 188 -10.74 1.65 -0.64
C SER A 188 -11.80 0.71 -0.07
N VAL A 189 -11.41 -0.53 0.26
CA VAL A 189 -12.27 -1.52 0.91
C VAL A 189 -12.71 -1.02 2.29
N LEU A 190 -11.77 -0.53 3.11
CA LEU A 190 -12.08 0.06 4.41
C LEU A 190 -13.10 1.21 4.28
N MET A 191 -12.83 2.19 3.42
CA MET A 191 -13.74 3.33 3.21
C MET A 191 -15.12 2.89 2.74
N SER A 192 -15.20 1.87 1.88
CA SER A 192 -16.47 1.35 1.37
C SER A 192 -17.31 0.73 2.48
N PHE A 193 -16.71 -0.08 3.36
CA PHE A 193 -17.40 -0.63 4.51
C PHE A 193 -17.71 0.41 5.59
N PHE A 194 -16.84 1.42 5.75
CA PHE A 194 -17.09 2.55 6.63
C PHE A 194 -18.36 3.30 6.19
N PHE A 195 -18.47 3.69 4.92
CA PHE A 195 -19.67 4.36 4.41
C PHE A 195 -20.91 3.46 4.46
N TYR A 196 -20.76 2.16 4.22
CA TYR A 196 -21.85 1.21 4.42
C TYR A 196 -22.36 1.25 5.87
N ASN A 197 -21.47 1.14 6.86
CA ASN A 197 -21.82 1.20 8.28
C ASN A 197 -22.49 2.54 8.64
N MET A 198 -21.97 3.67 8.12
CA MET A 198 -22.59 4.99 8.36
C MET A 198 -23.99 5.09 7.75
N ALA A 199 -24.22 4.50 6.57
CA ALA A 199 -25.52 4.50 5.94
C ALA A 199 -26.55 3.58 6.64
N THR A 200 -26.09 2.50 7.28
CA THR A 200 -26.97 1.54 7.96
C THR A 200 -27.18 1.82 9.44
N GLU A 201 -26.29 2.61 10.08
CA GLU A 201 -26.33 2.96 11.50
C GLU A 201 -26.43 4.48 11.72
N PRO A 202 -27.59 5.12 11.48
CA PRO A 202 -27.73 6.58 11.50
C PRO A 202 -27.36 7.23 12.83
N THR A 203 -27.58 6.54 13.96
CA THR A 203 -27.20 7.04 15.29
C THR A 203 -25.68 7.13 15.45
N ILE A 204 -24.93 6.20 14.84
CA ILE A 204 -23.46 6.24 14.86
C ILE A 204 -22.97 7.35 13.92
N GLN A 205 -23.57 7.46 12.73
CA GLN A 205 -23.26 8.52 11.78
C GLN A 205 -23.41 9.91 12.40
N GLU A 206 -24.55 10.18 13.06
CA GLU A 206 -24.81 11.47 13.70
C GLU A 206 -23.73 11.80 14.75
N LYS A 207 -23.36 10.82 15.57
CA LYS A 207 -22.35 11.03 16.61
C LYS A 207 -20.94 11.28 16.04
N VAL A 208 -20.58 10.64 14.93
CA VAL A 208 -19.33 10.96 14.20
C VAL A 208 -19.39 12.37 13.64
N TYR A 209 -20.53 12.77 13.06
CA TYR A 209 -20.73 14.11 12.51
C TYR A 209 -20.63 15.19 13.61
N GLU A 210 -21.24 14.98 14.77
CA GLU A 210 -21.14 15.87 15.92
C GLU A 210 -19.69 16.04 16.41
N GLU A 211 -18.91 14.95 16.50
CA GLU A 211 -17.48 15.02 16.87
C GLU A 211 -16.69 15.85 15.84
N ILE A 212 -16.92 15.61 14.54
CA ILE A 212 -16.24 16.35 13.46
C ILE A 212 -16.54 17.84 13.56
N LEU A 213 -17.80 18.22 13.79
CA LEU A 213 -18.18 19.62 13.95
C LEU A 213 -17.53 20.29 15.17
N GLN A 214 -17.38 19.55 16.28
CA GLN A 214 -16.78 20.06 17.51
C GLN A 214 -15.26 20.26 17.41
N GLU A 215 -14.56 19.36 16.73
CA GLU A 215 -13.10 19.38 16.67
C GLU A 215 -12.55 20.14 15.45
N LEU A 216 -13.36 20.33 14.39
CA LEU A 216 -12.94 20.96 13.12
C LEU A 216 -13.58 22.35 12.84
N GLU A 217 -13.98 23.10 13.88
CA GLU A 217 -14.77 24.36 13.81
C GLU A 217 -14.32 25.44 12.78
N ASP A 218 -13.04 25.45 12.34
CA ASP A 218 -12.42 26.55 11.58
C ASP A 218 -12.06 26.24 10.10
N ASP A 219 -12.75 25.31 9.42
CA ASP A 219 -12.55 24.85 8.02
C ASP A 219 -11.15 24.31 7.65
N GLU A 220 -10.09 24.66 8.39
CA GLU A 220 -8.75 24.14 8.19
C GLU A 220 -8.60 22.80 8.91
N ILE A 221 -8.65 21.74 8.11
CA ILE A 221 -8.36 20.37 8.53
C ILE A 221 -6.84 20.24 8.63
N THR A 222 -6.29 20.13 9.85
CA THR A 222 -4.86 19.88 10.12
C THR A 222 -4.61 18.47 10.64
N TYR A 223 -3.37 17.99 10.53
CA TYR A 223 -2.99 16.67 11.01
C TYR A 223 -3.31 16.48 12.50
N GLU A 224 -3.02 17.50 13.31
CA GLU A 224 -3.25 17.50 14.75
C GLU A 224 -4.74 17.38 15.06
N LYS A 225 -5.61 18.12 14.35
CA LYS A 225 -7.06 18.05 14.54
C LYS A 225 -7.63 16.69 14.13
N VAL A 226 -7.21 16.14 12.99
CA VAL A 226 -7.64 14.79 12.57
C VAL A 226 -7.24 13.74 13.61
N SER A 227 -6.08 13.89 14.25
CA SER A 227 -5.61 12.96 15.29
C SER A 227 -6.41 13.03 16.60
N GLN A 228 -7.26 14.05 16.78
CA GLN A 228 -8.12 14.23 17.95
C GLN A 228 -9.50 13.58 17.80
N LEU A 229 -9.90 13.17 16.59
CA LEU A 229 -11.20 12.54 16.28
C LEU A 229 -11.27 11.10 16.81
N ARG A 230 -11.46 10.98 18.13
CA ARG A 230 -11.35 9.72 18.85
C ARG A 230 -12.50 8.76 18.54
N TYR A 231 -13.73 9.26 18.42
CA TYR A 231 -14.90 8.45 18.11
C TYR A 231 -14.86 7.97 16.65
N LEU A 232 -14.43 8.83 15.73
CA LEU A 232 -14.14 8.41 14.35
C LEU A 232 -13.11 7.29 14.32
N ASP A 233 -12.00 7.39 15.07
CA ASP A 233 -11.01 6.30 15.18
C ASP A 233 -11.61 5.01 15.73
N MET A 234 -12.50 5.08 16.74
CA MET A 234 -13.24 3.91 17.24
C MET A 234 -14.11 3.27 16.15
N VAL A 235 -14.81 4.06 15.34
CA VAL A 235 -15.65 3.56 14.25
C VAL A 235 -14.83 2.94 13.12
N ILE A 236 -13.67 3.54 12.78
CA ILE A 236 -12.73 2.97 11.81
C ILE A 236 -12.20 1.61 12.32
N ASN A 237 -11.81 1.53 13.60
CA ASN A 237 -11.35 0.30 14.21
C ASN A 237 -12.44 -0.79 14.24
N GLU A 238 -13.69 -0.43 14.54
CA GLU A 238 -14.81 -1.38 14.53
C GLU A 238 -15.12 -1.85 13.09
N THR A 239 -15.01 -0.96 12.11
CA THR A 239 -15.12 -1.31 10.69
C THR A 239 -14.03 -2.31 10.28
N LEU A 240 -12.78 -2.11 10.73
CA LEU A 240 -11.68 -3.05 10.49
C LEU A 240 -11.84 -4.37 11.25
N ARG A 241 -12.50 -4.36 12.42
CA ARG A 241 -12.83 -5.57 13.16
C ARG A 241 -13.84 -6.42 12.36
N MET A 242 -14.92 -5.80 11.89
CA MET A 242 -15.99 -6.47 11.14
C MET A 242 -15.56 -6.87 9.72
N TYR A 243 -14.81 -5.99 9.04
CA TYR A 243 -14.46 -6.13 7.62
C TYR A 243 -12.97 -5.90 7.37
N PRO A 244 -12.07 -6.73 7.93
CA PRO A 244 -10.64 -6.59 7.72
C PRO A 244 -10.30 -6.83 6.22
N PRO A 245 -9.59 -5.92 5.53
CA PRO A 245 -9.21 -6.12 4.13
C PRO A 245 -8.38 -7.40 3.90
N PHE A 246 -7.59 -7.81 4.91
CA PHE A 246 -6.88 -9.09 4.94
C PHE A 246 -7.47 -10.02 6.01
N ILE A 247 -8.04 -11.14 5.57
CA ILE A 247 -8.72 -12.10 6.45
C ILE A 247 -7.77 -13.02 7.24
N ARG A 248 -6.49 -13.10 6.84
CA ARG A 248 -5.46 -13.90 7.50
C ARG A 248 -4.06 -13.37 7.18
N PHE A 249 -3.10 -13.78 8.01
CA PHE A 249 -1.67 -13.60 7.73
C PHE A 249 -0.92 -14.91 7.90
N GLU A 250 0.15 -15.09 7.13
CA GLU A 250 1.01 -16.26 7.22
C GLU A 250 2.34 -15.95 7.94
N ARG A 251 2.88 -16.95 8.64
CA ARG A 251 4.23 -16.98 9.20
C ARG A 251 4.88 -18.32 8.85
N VAL A 252 6.19 -18.34 8.63
CA VAL A 252 6.94 -19.57 8.38
C VAL A 252 7.90 -19.81 9.55
N ALA A 253 7.81 -20.99 10.17
CA ALA A 253 8.69 -21.38 11.26
C ALA A 253 10.14 -21.48 10.75
N SER A 254 11.04 -20.63 11.26
CA SER A 254 12.45 -20.61 10.85
C SER A 254 13.25 -21.76 11.46
N ASN A 255 12.80 -22.28 12.60
CA ASN A 255 13.34 -23.42 13.34
C ASN A 255 12.19 -24.25 13.93
N ASP A 256 12.50 -25.44 14.43
CA ASP A 256 11.58 -26.22 15.26
C ASP A 256 11.21 -25.39 16.50
N TYR A 257 9.92 -25.33 16.81
CA TYR A 257 9.39 -24.45 17.86
C TYR A 257 8.30 -25.16 18.66
N GLU A 258 8.41 -25.11 20.00
CA GLU A 258 7.38 -25.62 20.90
C GLU A 258 6.45 -24.48 21.33
N LEU A 259 5.17 -24.56 20.96
CA LEU A 259 4.13 -23.61 21.36
C LEU A 259 3.13 -24.30 22.28
N GLY A 260 3.33 -24.17 23.59
CA GLY A 260 2.51 -24.87 24.58
C GLY A 260 2.64 -26.39 24.43
N ASN A 261 1.56 -27.05 24.01
CA ASN A 261 1.53 -28.50 23.77
C ASN A 261 1.76 -28.87 22.30
N TYR A 262 2.06 -27.90 21.43
CA TYR A 262 2.23 -28.12 20.00
C TYR A 262 3.69 -28.03 19.60
N HIS A 263 4.20 -29.09 18.99
CA HIS A 263 5.46 -29.06 18.27
C HIS A 263 5.23 -28.53 16.85
N ILE A 264 5.92 -27.44 16.49
CA ILE A 264 5.87 -26.82 15.17
C ILE A 264 7.22 -27.04 14.49
N PRO A 265 7.31 -27.94 13.50
CA PRO A 265 8.55 -28.17 12.77
C PRO A 265 9.02 -26.95 11.97
N LYS A 266 10.32 -26.87 11.75
CA LYS A 266 10.93 -25.91 10.81
C LYS A 266 10.29 -26.02 9.43
N GLY A 267 9.98 -24.87 8.85
CA GLY A 267 9.37 -24.75 7.52
C GLY A 267 7.85 -24.85 7.53
N SER A 268 7.21 -25.14 8.67
CA SER A 268 5.75 -25.10 8.78
C SER A 268 5.20 -23.69 8.55
N VAL A 269 4.11 -23.59 7.77
CA VAL A 269 3.37 -22.35 7.56
C VAL A 269 2.26 -22.27 8.61
N ILE A 270 2.32 -21.26 9.47
CA ILE A 270 1.30 -20.94 10.46
C ILE A 270 0.39 -19.86 9.86
N SER A 271 -0.90 -20.13 9.78
CA SER A 271 -1.89 -19.14 9.38
C SER A 271 -2.55 -18.53 10.61
N VAL A 272 -2.55 -17.20 10.72
CA VAL A 272 -3.23 -16.43 11.74
C VAL A 272 -4.60 -16.02 11.18
N PRO A 273 -5.71 -16.61 11.65
CA PRO A 273 -7.04 -16.37 11.09
C PRO A 273 -7.64 -15.07 11.66
N VAL A 274 -7.23 -13.92 11.10
CA VAL A 274 -7.65 -12.58 11.57
C VAL A 274 -9.16 -12.44 11.63
N TYR A 275 -9.88 -12.78 10.55
CA TYR A 275 -11.33 -12.63 10.51
C TYR A 275 -12.05 -13.47 11.57
N PRO A 276 -11.76 -14.78 11.74
CA PRO A 276 -12.28 -15.56 12.86
C PRO A 276 -11.91 -15.04 14.24
N ILE A 277 -10.68 -14.52 14.43
CA ILE A 277 -10.26 -13.94 15.72
C ILE A 277 -11.11 -12.71 16.04
N HIS A 278 -11.30 -11.81 15.07
CA HIS A 278 -12.10 -10.59 15.24
C HIS A 278 -13.59 -10.85 15.50
N HIS A 279 -14.11 -12.03 15.15
CA HIS A 279 -15.51 -12.44 15.33
C HIS A 279 -15.68 -13.50 16.42
N ASN A 280 -14.64 -13.75 17.22
CA ASN A 280 -14.72 -14.73 18.28
C ASN A 280 -15.61 -14.19 19.42
N PRO A 281 -16.75 -14.84 19.75
CA PRO A 281 -17.69 -14.32 20.76
C PRO A 281 -17.14 -14.29 22.20
N HIS A 282 -15.95 -14.86 22.43
CA HIS A 282 -15.27 -14.80 23.72
C HIS A 282 -14.46 -13.51 23.95
N PHE A 283 -14.30 -12.67 22.93
CA PHE A 283 -13.59 -11.39 22.97
C PHE A 283 -14.46 -10.29 22.36
#